data_AF-A0A838CUE5-F1
#
_entry.id   AF-A0A838CUE5-F1
#
_cell.length_a   1.000
_cell.length_b   1.000
_cell.length_c   1.000
_cell.angle_alpha   90.00
_cell.angle_beta   90.00
_cell.angle_gamma   90.00
#
_symmetry.space_group_name_H-M   'P 1'
#
loop_
_entity.id
_entity.type
_entity.pdbx_description
1 polymer ?
#
loop_
_entity_poly.entity_id
_entity_poly.type
_entity_poly.pdbx_seq_one_letter_code
_entity_poly.pdbx_strand_id
1 'polypeptide(L)'
;MYKVVIPVILLSVLVGGFLIQSNKSTELYGNNKESIVEVIHSIEGYEDYAVEILQVDDMNQDRVVSFLADGDPSYIQFKKNDDGDYEWKLIMVESDENFASFMPNLRSVNERSFLFVKNGESRVSHMKVDVNNQELEQSFQVNQPDVQWMDLPHTDEDSYSYSNHRYYSGEGELIDP
;
A
#
# COMPACT_ATOMS: atom_id res chain seq x y z
N MET A 1 46.21 -34.56 -24.53
CA MET A 1 44.74 -34.46 -24.42
C MET A 1 44.29 -33.61 -23.23
N TYR A 2 44.85 -33.77 -22.02
CA TYR A 2 44.46 -33.00 -20.83
C TYR A 2 44.70 -31.47 -20.87
N LYS A 3 45.66 -30.98 -21.67
CA LYS A 3 45.98 -29.54 -21.76
C LYS A 3 44.87 -28.67 -22.35
N VAL A 4 43.94 -29.26 -23.13
CA VAL A 4 42.80 -28.54 -23.72
C VAL A 4 41.53 -28.71 -22.88
N VAL A 5 41.43 -29.80 -22.12
CA VAL A 5 40.25 -30.09 -21.29
C VAL A 5 40.17 -29.16 -20.07
N ILE A 6 41.31 -28.87 -19.43
CA ILE A 6 41.38 -27.98 -18.26
C ILE A 6 40.92 -26.54 -18.56
N PRO A 7 41.40 -25.86 -19.63
CA PRO A 7 40.93 -24.50 -19.93
C PRO A 7 39.46 -24.44 -20.36
N VAL A 8 38.94 -25.49 -21.00
CA VAL A 8 37.52 -25.57 -21.36
C VAL A 8 36.64 -25.69 -20.12
N ILE A 9 37.03 -26.51 -19.14
CA ILE A 9 36.29 -26.63 -17.87
C ILE A 9 36.32 -25.31 -17.10
N LEU A 10 37.47 -24.64 -17.03
CA LEU A 10 37.62 -23.33 -16.38
C LEU A 10 36.74 -22.26 -17.03
N LEU A 11 36.66 -22.23 -18.37
CA LEU A 11 35.81 -21.31 -19.10
C LEU A 11 34.33 -21.59 -18.84
N SER A 12 33.92 -22.86 -18.81
CA SER A 12 32.54 -23.25 -18.48
C SER A 12 32.13 -22.86 -17.07
N VAL A 13 33.04 -22.98 -16.09
CA VAL A 13 32.80 -22.55 -14.71
C VAL A 13 32.72 -21.02 -14.60
N LEU A 14 33.55 -20.29 -15.34
CA LEU A 14 33.50 -18.82 -15.40
C LEU A 14 32.21 -18.32 -16.05
N VAL A 15 31.80 -18.91 -17.17
CA VAL A 15 30.56 -18.54 -17.86
C VAL A 15 29.34 -18.95 -17.02
N GLY A 16 29.36 -20.14 -16.42
CA GLY A 16 28.29 -20.59 -15.51
C GLY A 16 28.18 -19.70 -14.28
N GLY A 17 29.30 -19.32 -13.66
CA GLY A 17 29.34 -18.41 -12.53
C GLY A 17 28.84 -17.00 -12.87
N PHE A 18 29.20 -16.49 -14.06
CA PHE A 18 28.72 -15.19 -14.55
C PHE A 18 27.22 -15.18 -14.78
N LEU A 19 26.67 -16.23 -15.44
CA LEU A 19 25.22 -16.34 -15.67
C LEU A 19 24.42 -16.46 -14.37
N ILE A 20 24.94 -17.16 -13.36
CA ILE A 20 24.31 -17.24 -12.03
C ILE A 20 24.37 -15.89 -11.31
N GLN A 21 25.45 -15.12 -11.47
CA GLN A 21 25.61 -13.81 -10.84
C GLN A 21 24.75 -12.72 -11.50
N SER A 22 24.52 -12.82 -12.82
CA SER A 22 23.59 -11.95 -13.56
C SER A 22 22.11 -12.26 -13.27
N ASN A 23 21.82 -13.42 -12.68
CA ASN A 23 20.50 -13.80 -12.18
C ASN A 23 20.24 -13.32 -10.75
N LYS A 24 21.01 -12.35 -10.25
CA LYS A 24 20.55 -11.55 -9.11
C LYS A 24 19.31 -10.82 -9.57
N SER A 25 18.14 -11.27 -9.10
CA SER A 25 16.92 -10.47 -9.06
C SER A 25 17.33 -9.05 -8.74
N THR A 26 17.12 -8.12 -9.67
CA THR A 26 17.29 -6.71 -9.34
C THR A 26 16.25 -6.44 -8.26
N GLU A 27 16.72 -6.06 -7.08
CA GLU A 27 15.83 -5.78 -5.97
C GLU A 27 14.94 -4.60 -6.39
N LEU A 28 13.62 -4.80 -6.41
CA LEU A 28 12.66 -3.80 -6.85
C LEU A 28 12.30 -2.90 -5.67
N TYR A 29 12.30 -1.60 -5.91
CA TYR A 29 12.01 -0.59 -4.89
C TYR A 29 10.88 0.33 -5.33
N GLY A 30 10.00 0.71 -4.40
CA GLY A 30 8.87 1.62 -4.64
C GLY A 30 9.25 3.10 -4.63
N ASN A 31 10.36 3.47 -5.29
CA ASN A 31 10.94 4.81 -5.25
C ASN A 31 10.15 5.87 -6.02
N ASN A 32 9.43 5.47 -7.08
CA ASN A 32 8.59 6.35 -7.89
C ASN A 32 7.35 5.58 -8.36
N LYS A 33 6.41 6.26 -9.03
CA LYS A 33 5.13 5.65 -9.43
C LYS A 33 5.33 4.43 -10.32
N GLU A 34 6.22 4.52 -11.30
CA GLU A 34 6.52 3.42 -12.22
C GLU A 34 7.07 2.21 -11.47
N SER A 35 8.05 2.42 -10.59
CA SER A 35 8.67 1.34 -9.83
C SER A 35 7.75 0.78 -8.73
N ILE A 36 6.79 1.56 -8.21
CA ILE A 36 5.73 1.06 -7.33
C ILE A 36 4.83 0.06 -8.09
N VAL A 37 4.43 0.39 -9.33
CA VAL A 37 3.63 -0.52 -10.17
C VAL A 37 4.41 -1.79 -10.47
N GLU A 38 5.70 -1.69 -10.81
CA GLU A 38 6.58 -2.85 -11.01
C GLU A 38 6.67 -3.73 -9.75
N VAL A 39 6.78 -3.11 -8.57
CA VAL A 39 6.74 -3.86 -7.31
C VAL A 39 5.40 -4.58 -7.14
N ILE A 40 4.26 -3.91 -7.36
CA ILE A 40 2.94 -4.55 -7.23
C ILE A 40 2.82 -5.75 -8.17
N HIS A 41 3.18 -5.59 -9.45
CA HIS A 41 3.16 -6.68 -10.45
C HIS A 41 4.17 -7.79 -10.18
N SER A 42 5.16 -7.57 -9.30
CA SER A 42 6.09 -8.61 -8.87
C SER A 42 5.57 -9.49 -7.73
N ILE A 43 4.45 -9.11 -7.10
CA ILE A 43 3.84 -9.85 -5.99
C ILE A 43 2.92 -10.94 -6.56
N GLU A 44 3.09 -12.18 -6.08
CA GLU A 44 2.26 -13.31 -6.48
C GLU A 44 0.76 -13.00 -6.25
N GLY A 45 -0.04 -13.16 -7.32
CA GLY A 45 -1.46 -12.89 -7.31
C GLY A 45 -1.87 -11.49 -7.78
N TYR A 46 -0.92 -10.60 -8.08
CA TYR A 46 -1.17 -9.23 -8.53
C TYR A 46 -0.56 -8.90 -9.90
N GLU A 47 0.00 -9.88 -10.59
CA GLU A 47 0.82 -9.70 -11.81
C GLU A 47 0.05 -9.00 -12.94
N ASP A 48 -1.24 -9.31 -13.08
CA ASP A 48 -2.09 -8.85 -14.17
C ASP A 48 -3.07 -7.73 -13.74
N TYR A 49 -3.00 -7.27 -12.49
CA TYR A 49 -3.93 -6.26 -11.97
C TYR A 49 -3.70 -4.92 -12.67
N ALA A 50 -4.79 -4.25 -13.03
CA ALA A 50 -4.75 -2.84 -13.37
C ALA A 50 -4.47 -2.03 -12.09
N VAL A 51 -3.44 -1.20 -12.13
CA VAL A 51 -3.01 -0.39 -10.97
C VAL A 51 -3.22 1.09 -11.26
N GLU A 52 -4.07 1.74 -10.48
CA GLU A 52 -4.25 3.20 -10.50
C GLU A 52 -3.71 3.81 -9.20
N ILE A 53 -2.53 4.42 -9.26
CA ILE A 53 -1.94 5.10 -8.09
C ILE A 53 -2.69 6.41 -7.83
N LEU A 54 -3.38 6.47 -6.68
CA LEU A 54 -4.14 7.65 -6.25
C LEU A 54 -3.26 8.63 -5.49
N GLN A 55 -2.54 8.15 -4.47
CA GLN A 55 -1.75 8.99 -3.58
C GLN A 55 -0.48 8.28 -3.09
N VAL A 56 0.61 9.04 -2.95
CA VAL A 56 1.88 8.58 -2.38
C VAL A 56 2.21 9.47 -1.20
N ASP A 57 2.18 8.92 0.00
CA ASP A 57 2.45 9.62 1.25
C ASP A 57 3.76 9.13 1.87
N ASP A 58 4.71 10.04 2.04
CA ASP A 58 5.98 9.78 2.71
C ASP A 58 5.91 10.22 4.18
N MET A 59 6.00 9.26 5.10
CA MET A 59 5.88 9.46 6.54
C MET A 59 7.13 8.92 7.25
N ASN A 60 8.11 9.79 7.46
CA ASN A 60 9.41 9.46 8.07
C ASN A 60 10.17 8.35 7.31
N GLN A 61 10.07 7.11 7.80
CA GLN A 61 10.73 5.92 7.26
C GLN A 61 9.75 5.01 6.52
N ASP A 62 8.47 5.36 6.51
CA ASP A 62 7.42 4.62 5.84
C ASP A 62 6.95 5.42 4.61
N ARG A 63 6.60 4.71 3.55
CA ARG A 63 5.85 5.26 2.41
C ARG A 63 4.58 4.44 2.28
N VAL A 64 3.44 5.11 2.29
CA VAL A 64 2.14 4.48 2.06
C VAL A 64 1.63 4.96 0.72
N VAL A 65 1.29 4.01 -0.14
CA VAL A 65 0.74 4.30 -1.46
C VAL A 65 -0.68 3.77 -1.52
N SER A 66 -1.62 4.68 -1.70
CA SER A 66 -3.03 4.35 -1.89
C SER A 66 -3.29 4.21 -3.39
N PHE A 67 -3.95 3.14 -3.78
CA PHE A 67 -4.18 2.82 -5.19
C PHE A 67 -5.48 2.04 -5.37
N LEU A 68 -5.92 1.90 -6.62
CA LEU A 68 -6.98 0.96 -7.00
C LEU A 68 -6.35 -0.23 -7.70
N ALA A 69 -6.70 -1.44 -7.23
CA ALA A 69 -6.27 -2.72 -7.78
C ALA A 69 -7.48 -3.32 -8.51
N ASP A 70 -7.50 -3.27 -9.85
CA ASP A 70 -8.69 -3.59 -10.66
C ASP A 70 -9.95 -2.79 -10.28
N GLY A 71 -9.76 -1.58 -9.74
CA GLY A 71 -10.85 -0.72 -9.25
C GLY A 71 -11.13 -0.86 -7.76
N ASP A 72 -10.55 -1.86 -7.08
CA ASP A 72 -10.75 -2.11 -5.66
C ASP A 72 -9.84 -1.23 -4.78
N PRO A 73 -10.37 -0.59 -3.72
CA PRO A 73 -9.60 0.18 -2.76
C PRO A 73 -8.45 -0.62 -2.16
N SER A 74 -7.23 -0.06 -2.25
CA SER A 74 -6.02 -0.76 -1.87
C SER A 74 -4.95 0.17 -1.30
N TYR A 75 -4.03 -0.39 -0.51
CA TYR A 75 -2.77 0.29 -0.18
C TYR A 75 -1.58 -0.66 -0.15
N ILE A 76 -0.41 -0.12 -0.44
CA ILE A 76 0.87 -0.80 -0.31
C ILE A 76 1.79 0.06 0.57
N GLN A 77 2.43 -0.57 1.53
CA GLN A 77 3.37 0.06 2.45
C GLN A 77 4.80 -0.38 2.14
N PHE A 78 5.67 0.61 2.10
CA PHE A 78 7.11 0.45 1.95
C PHE A 78 7.83 1.00 3.19
N LYS A 79 9.04 0.49 3.41
CA LYS A 79 9.97 1.02 4.40
C LYS A 79 11.23 1.50 3.69
N LYS A 80 11.68 2.69 4.04
CA LYS A 80 12.97 3.22 3.60
C LYS A 80 14.12 2.41 4.21
N ASN A 81 15.07 2.00 3.37
CA ASN A 81 16.32 1.36 3.79
C ASN A 81 17.44 2.40 3.97
N ASP A 82 18.63 1.94 4.37
CA ASP A 82 19.77 2.81 4.67
C ASP A 82 20.33 3.51 3.42
N ASP A 83 20.11 2.94 2.23
CA ASP A 83 20.47 3.53 0.93
C ASP A 83 19.44 4.58 0.46
N GLY A 84 18.32 4.68 1.17
CA GLY A 84 17.24 5.62 0.88
C GLY A 84 16.16 5.09 -0.06
N ASP A 85 16.24 3.80 -0.42
CA ASP A 85 15.28 3.12 -1.28
C ASP A 85 14.09 2.55 -0.47
N TYR A 86 12.93 2.45 -1.11
CA TYR A 86 11.70 2.00 -0.47
C TYR A 86 11.44 0.51 -0.74
N GLU A 87 11.68 -0.31 0.28
CA GLU A 87 11.44 -1.76 0.25
C GLU A 87 9.98 -2.08 0.58
N TRP A 88 9.34 -2.94 -0.21
CA TRP A 88 7.99 -3.42 0.08
C TRP A 88 7.92 -4.12 1.45
N LYS A 89 6.82 -3.89 2.17
CA LYS A 89 6.52 -4.55 3.45
C LYS A 89 5.16 -5.24 3.46
N LEU A 90 4.13 -4.58 2.97
CA LEU A 90 2.76 -5.06 3.05
C LEU A 90 1.95 -4.49 1.89
N ILE A 91 1.02 -5.29 1.37
CA ILE A 91 -0.03 -4.87 0.44
C ILE A 91 -1.36 -5.37 1.01
N MET A 92 -2.39 -4.54 0.92
CA MET A 92 -3.76 -4.86 1.33
C MET A 92 -4.71 -4.38 0.23
N VAL A 93 -5.68 -5.23 -0.12
CA VAL A 93 -6.72 -4.98 -1.11
C VAL A 93 -8.04 -5.42 -0.50
N GLU A 94 -9.06 -4.57 -0.54
CA GLU A 94 -10.44 -4.92 -0.16
C GLU A 94 -11.23 -5.22 -1.44
N SER A 95 -11.33 -6.51 -1.77
CA SER A 95 -11.98 -6.96 -3.01
C SER A 95 -13.49 -6.79 -3.00
N ASP A 96 -14.06 -6.47 -4.17
CA ASP A 96 -15.50 -6.26 -4.38
C ASP A 96 -16.10 -5.11 -3.56
N GLU A 97 -15.27 -4.19 -3.07
CA GLU A 97 -15.66 -3.02 -2.29
C GLU A 97 -15.42 -1.72 -3.08
N ASN A 98 -16.23 -0.69 -2.83
CA ASN A 98 -16.02 0.63 -3.43
C ASN A 98 -15.42 1.66 -2.46
N PHE A 99 -15.43 1.35 -1.17
CA PHE A 99 -14.94 2.19 -0.09
C PHE A 99 -14.31 1.29 0.98
N ALA A 100 -13.08 1.59 1.37
CA ALA A 100 -12.36 0.84 2.39
C ALA A 100 -11.67 1.76 3.40
N SER A 101 -11.45 1.21 4.59
CA SER A 101 -10.69 1.82 5.66
C SER A 101 -9.55 0.90 6.07
N PHE A 102 -8.36 1.44 6.21
CA PHE A 102 -7.15 0.75 6.56
C PHE A 102 -6.50 1.41 7.78
N MET A 103 -5.69 0.64 8.49
CA MET A 103 -4.83 1.15 9.57
C MET A 103 -3.38 0.76 9.29
N PRO A 104 -2.66 1.50 8.44
CA PRO A 104 -1.25 1.25 8.18
C PRO A 104 -0.45 1.26 9.49
N ASN A 105 0.46 0.30 9.65
CA ASN A 105 1.31 0.23 10.84
C ASN A 105 2.53 1.13 10.64
N LEU A 106 2.36 2.40 11.01
CA LEU A 106 3.39 3.43 10.87
C LEU A 106 4.35 3.38 12.06
N ARG A 107 5.65 3.53 11.81
CA ARG A 107 6.68 3.52 12.87
C ARG A 107 6.71 4.81 13.68
N SER A 108 6.14 5.91 13.19
CA SER A 108 5.97 7.12 14.01
C SER A 108 4.91 6.86 15.08
N VAL A 109 5.41 6.65 16.31
CA VAL A 109 4.65 6.21 17.51
C VAL A 109 3.48 7.14 17.88
N ASN A 110 3.40 8.34 17.30
CA ASN A 110 2.43 9.37 17.66
C ASN A 110 1.30 9.57 16.62
N GLU A 111 1.28 8.81 15.51
CA GLU A 111 0.40 9.07 14.37
C GLU A 111 -0.36 7.79 14.00
N ARG A 112 -1.25 7.35 14.90
CA ARG A 112 -2.26 6.37 14.47
C ARG A 112 -3.30 7.14 13.67
N SER A 113 -3.46 6.77 12.41
CA SER A 113 -4.43 7.39 11.52
C SER A 113 -5.16 6.29 10.75
N PHE A 114 -6.45 6.50 10.50
CA PHE A 114 -7.16 5.73 9.48
C PHE A 114 -6.78 6.25 8.11
N LEU A 115 -6.57 5.32 7.19
CA LEU A 115 -6.47 5.60 5.77
C LEU A 115 -7.77 5.14 5.11
N PHE A 116 -8.49 6.06 4.49
CA PHE A 116 -9.66 5.74 3.69
C PHE A 116 -9.31 5.83 2.21
N VAL A 117 -9.70 4.82 1.46
CA VAL A 117 -9.52 4.76 0.02
C VAL A 117 -10.87 4.42 -0.59
N LYS A 118 -11.28 5.15 -1.63
CA LYS A 118 -12.50 4.82 -2.35
C LYS A 118 -12.32 4.99 -3.84
N ASN A 119 -13.08 4.22 -4.61
CA ASN A 119 -13.10 4.32 -6.06
C ASN A 119 -14.19 5.29 -6.56
N GLY A 120 -14.33 5.40 -7.88
CA GLY A 120 -15.30 6.28 -8.53
C GLY A 120 -16.77 5.89 -8.35
N GLU A 121 -17.05 4.64 -7.95
CA GLU A 121 -18.42 4.13 -7.78
C GLU A 121 -18.98 4.43 -6.38
N SER A 122 -18.11 4.71 -5.42
CA SER A 122 -18.52 4.99 -4.04
C SER A 122 -19.32 6.28 -3.93
N ARG A 123 -20.49 6.16 -3.29
CA ARG A 123 -21.41 7.26 -2.98
C ARG A 123 -21.17 7.89 -1.61
N VAL A 124 -20.23 7.34 -0.82
CA VAL A 124 -19.91 7.85 0.51
C VAL A 124 -19.39 9.28 0.38
N SER A 125 -20.07 10.22 1.03
CA SER A 125 -19.74 11.65 1.06
C SER A 125 -19.19 12.10 2.40
N HIS A 126 -19.66 11.47 3.48
CA HIS A 126 -19.16 11.69 4.82
C HIS A 126 -19.36 10.44 5.67
N MET A 127 -18.54 10.33 6.71
CA MET A 127 -18.68 9.31 7.73
C MET A 127 -18.53 9.89 9.12
N LYS A 128 -19.09 9.20 10.09
CA LYS A 128 -18.88 9.44 11.51
C LYS A 128 -18.44 8.15 12.19
N VAL A 129 -17.50 8.25 13.11
CA VAL A 129 -17.06 7.14 13.96
C VAL A 129 -16.74 7.66 15.35
N ASP A 130 -17.12 6.92 16.37
CA ASP A 130 -16.74 7.22 17.74
C ASP A 130 -15.43 6.51 18.06
N VAL A 131 -14.39 7.29 18.34
CA VAL A 131 -13.07 6.82 18.75
C VAL A 131 -12.83 7.24 20.19
N ASN A 132 -12.71 6.28 21.12
CA ASN A 132 -12.57 6.55 22.56
C ASN A 132 -13.65 7.51 23.10
N ASN A 133 -14.90 7.31 22.67
CA ASN A 133 -16.07 8.16 22.98
C ASN A 133 -16.02 9.60 22.41
N GLN A 134 -15.08 9.89 21.51
CA GLN A 134 -15.06 11.12 20.74
C GLN A 134 -15.57 10.84 19.31
N GLU A 135 -16.66 11.51 18.91
CA GLU A 135 -17.15 11.46 17.53
C GLU A 135 -16.15 12.19 16.62
N LEU A 136 -15.61 11.47 15.64
CA LEU A 136 -14.84 12.00 14.54
C LEU A 136 -15.69 11.99 13.28
N GLU A 137 -15.45 12.96 12.41
CA GLU A 137 -16.15 13.10 11.14
C GLU A 137 -15.13 13.33 10.01
N GLN A 138 -15.33 12.63 8.91
CA GLN A 138 -14.51 12.75 7.71
C GLN A 138 -15.42 12.94 6.50
N SER A 139 -15.03 13.85 5.60
CA SER A 139 -15.72 14.11 4.33
C SER A 139 -14.91 13.60 3.15
N PHE A 140 -15.60 13.24 2.07
CA PHE A 140 -15.06 12.67 0.85
C PHE A 140 -15.72 13.28 -0.38
N GLN A 141 -15.00 13.29 -1.50
CA GLN A 141 -15.56 13.71 -2.78
C GLN A 141 -16.39 12.60 -3.42
N VAL A 142 -17.65 12.86 -3.74
CA VAL A 142 -18.57 11.84 -4.28
C VAL A 142 -18.28 11.55 -5.77
N ASN A 143 -18.49 10.31 -6.20
CA ASN A 143 -18.41 9.85 -7.61
C ASN A 143 -17.04 10.03 -8.30
N GLN A 144 -15.96 9.99 -7.53
CA GLN A 144 -14.59 9.96 -8.04
C GLN A 144 -13.68 9.27 -7.03
N PRO A 145 -12.52 8.72 -7.45
CA PRO A 145 -11.54 8.20 -6.52
C PRO A 145 -11.09 9.26 -5.52
N ASP A 146 -10.93 8.87 -4.26
CA ASP A 146 -10.52 9.78 -3.19
C ASP A 146 -9.73 9.02 -2.12
N VAL A 147 -8.79 9.70 -1.49
CA VAL A 147 -7.95 9.19 -0.42
C VAL A 147 -7.96 10.21 0.71
N GLN A 148 -8.31 9.78 1.92
CA GLN A 148 -8.33 10.64 3.09
C GLN A 148 -7.65 9.97 4.27
N TRP A 149 -6.86 10.75 4.99
CA TRP A 149 -6.30 10.38 6.27
C TRP A 149 -7.11 11.01 7.39
N MET A 150 -7.41 10.23 8.43
CA MET A 150 -8.04 10.72 9.65
C MET A 150 -7.17 10.39 10.84
N ASP A 151 -6.62 11.43 11.47
CA ASP A 151 -5.82 11.29 12.67
C ASP A 151 -6.70 10.86 13.85
N LEU A 152 -6.20 9.90 14.62
CA LEU A 152 -6.87 9.47 15.83
C LEU A 152 -6.55 10.43 16.99
N PRO A 153 -7.53 10.72 17.87
CA PRO A 153 -7.30 11.54 19.04
C PRO A 153 -6.27 10.88 19.96
N HIS A 154 -5.32 11.67 20.48
CA HIS A 154 -4.37 11.19 21.48
C HIS A 154 -5.12 10.59 22.67
N THR A 155 -4.65 9.45 23.15
CA THR A 155 -5.19 8.78 24.34
C THR A 155 -4.05 8.33 25.24
N ASP A 156 -4.26 8.41 26.55
CA ASP A 156 -3.38 7.83 27.55
C ASP A 156 -3.72 6.36 27.84
N GLU A 157 -4.76 5.82 27.17
CA GLU A 157 -5.13 4.41 27.24
C GLU A 157 -4.25 3.53 26.33
N ASP A 158 -4.06 2.27 26.72
CA ASP A 158 -3.23 1.31 25.97
C ASP A 158 -3.85 0.89 24.61
N SER A 159 -5.13 1.19 24.40
CA SER A 159 -5.89 0.77 23.23
C SER A 159 -6.90 1.82 22.77
N TYR A 160 -7.33 1.70 21.52
CA TYR A 160 -8.44 2.46 20.97
C TYR A 160 -9.70 1.61 20.92
N SER A 161 -10.83 2.25 21.20
CA SER A 161 -12.17 1.69 20.98
C SER A 161 -12.83 2.40 19.80
N TYR A 162 -13.48 1.63 18.95
CA TYR A 162 -14.17 2.12 17.75
C TYR A 162 -15.63 1.69 17.81
N SER A 163 -16.55 2.63 17.64
CA SER A 163 -17.99 2.33 17.68
C SER A 163 -18.81 3.29 16.82
N ASN A 164 -20.10 2.97 16.62
CA ASN A 164 -21.07 3.83 15.95
C ASN A 164 -20.65 4.32 14.55
N HIS A 165 -19.98 3.46 13.78
CA HIS A 165 -19.63 3.72 12.37
C HIS A 165 -20.89 3.99 11.57
N ARG A 166 -20.94 5.16 10.93
CA ARG A 166 -22.06 5.62 10.12
C ARG A 166 -21.51 6.24 8.85
N TYR A 167 -21.97 5.74 7.71
CA TYR A 167 -21.61 6.25 6.39
C TYR A 167 -22.83 6.90 5.78
N TYR A 168 -22.61 7.92 4.95
CA TYR A 168 -23.71 8.68 4.39
C TYR A 168 -23.44 9.04 2.93
N SER A 169 -24.52 9.09 2.15
CA SER A 169 -24.49 9.47 0.74
C SER A 169 -24.33 10.97 0.55
N GLY A 170 -24.08 11.43 -0.68
CA GLY A 170 -24.09 12.86 -1.03
C GLY A 170 -25.41 13.58 -0.76
N GLU A 171 -26.51 12.83 -0.64
CA GLU A 171 -27.85 13.36 -0.32
C GLU A 171 -28.14 13.37 1.18
N GLY A 172 -27.20 12.87 2.01
CA GLY A 172 -27.32 12.78 3.47
C GLY A 172 -28.05 11.54 3.96
N GLU A 173 -28.35 10.58 3.07
CA GLU A 173 -28.95 9.30 3.46
C GLU A 173 -27.90 8.39 4.11
N LEU A 174 -28.29 7.68 5.18
CA LEU A 174 -27.40 6.68 5.79
C LEU A 174 -27.18 5.53 4.79
N ILE A 175 -25.91 5.21 4.56
CA ILE A 175 -25.47 4.03 3.83
C ILE A 175 -25.16 2.97 4.88
N ASP A 176 -25.99 1.94 4.95
CA ASP A 176 -25.71 0.76 5.77
C ASP A 176 -24.55 0.00 5.11
N PRO A 177 -23.48 -0.35 5.85
CA PRO A 177 -22.41 -1.20 5.35
C PRO A 177 -22.92 -2.61 4.98
#